data_AF-A0A0F2HN95-F1
#
_entry.id   AF-A0A0F2HN95-F1
#
_cell.length_a   1.000
_cell.length_b   1.000
_cell.length_c   1.000
_cell.angle_alpha   90.00
_cell.angle_beta   90.00
_cell.angle_gamma   90.00
#
_symmetry.space_group_name_H-M   'P 1'
#
loop_
_entity.id
_entity.type
_entity.pdbx_description
1 polymer ?
#
loop_
_entity_poly.entity_id
_entity_poly.type
_entity_poly.pdbx_seq_one_letter_code
_entity_poly.pdbx_strand_id
1 'polypeptide(L)'
;DVEAQVGELNDAYLYSVDDLQSIIDSNIEQRKVEAIQAEAIVSEESASFMTWLRSLQAVDSIRDYRKSANEIREELLSKSLQSLAAGADPEKVLRELSNKLTNKLIHAPTRALQSAAEQGEPAKLT
;
A
#
# COMPACT_ATOMS: atom_id res chain seq x y z
N ASP A 1 35.74 38.12 32.14
CA ASP A 1 37.08 37.73 31.67
C ASP A 1 37.81 36.95 32.72
N VAL A 2 38.51 35.92 32.27
CA VAL A 2 39.40 35.07 33.07
C VAL A 2 40.78 35.16 32.41
N GLU A 3 41.81 35.47 33.19
CA GLU A 3 43.18 35.61 32.67
C GLU A 3 43.76 34.26 32.24
N ALA A 4 44.51 34.26 31.13
CA ALA A 4 45.04 33.04 30.52
C ALA A 4 45.94 32.20 31.47
N GLN A 5 46.58 32.83 32.45
CA GLN A 5 47.43 32.16 33.44
C GLN A 5 46.67 31.21 34.38
N VAL A 6 45.34 31.31 34.45
CA VAL A 6 44.51 30.39 35.26
C VAL A 6 44.58 28.95 34.72
N GLY A 7 44.85 28.76 33.42
CA GLY A 7 45.03 27.43 32.82
C GLY A 7 46.32 26.70 33.21
N GLU A 8 47.27 27.38 33.89
CA GLU A 8 48.53 26.77 34.37
C GLU A 8 48.38 26.12 35.77
N LEU A 9 47.24 26.30 36.43
CA LEU A 9 46.95 25.69 37.73
C LEU A 9 46.53 24.23 37.55
N ASN A 10 47.12 23.33 38.34
CA ASN A 10 46.66 21.94 38.43
C ASN A 10 45.17 21.93 38.85
N ASP A 11 44.33 21.21 38.10
CA ASP A 11 42.87 21.12 38.23
C ASP A 11 42.03 22.33 37.75
N ALA A 12 42.62 23.28 37.00
CA ALA A 12 41.87 24.35 36.33
C ALA A 12 41.81 24.16 34.81
N TYR A 13 40.61 24.12 34.24
CA TYR A 13 40.39 24.03 32.79
C TYR A 13 39.80 25.34 32.28
N LEU A 14 40.55 26.05 31.44
CA LEU A 14 40.12 27.27 30.77
C LEU A 14 39.51 26.91 29.41
N TYR A 15 38.25 27.27 29.20
CA TYR A 15 37.60 27.17 27.89
C TYR A 15 37.28 28.59 27.39
N SER A 16 37.69 28.89 26.18
CA SER A 16 37.42 30.14 25.49
C SER A 16 36.12 30.06 24.66
N VAL A 17 35.66 31.21 24.17
CA VAL A 17 34.52 31.27 23.24
C VAL A 17 34.82 30.50 21.94
N ASP A 18 36.07 30.50 21.49
CA ASP A 18 36.51 29.75 20.31
C ASP A 18 36.44 28.22 20.53
N ASP A 19 36.71 27.75 21.76
CA ASP A 19 36.56 26.33 22.12
C ASP A 19 35.09 25.88 22.08
N LEU A 20 34.16 26.76 22.44
CA LEU A 20 32.73 26.49 22.33
C LEU A 20 32.26 26.47 20.88
N GLN A 21 32.85 27.31 20.01
CA GLN A 21 32.50 27.35 18.59
C GLN A 21 32.81 26.01 17.89
N SER A 22 33.97 25.40 18.20
CA SER A 22 34.36 24.06 17.75
C SER A 22 33.33 22.98 18.12
N ILE A 23 32.82 23.00 19.36
CA ILE A 23 31.81 22.06 19.85
C ILE A 23 30.47 22.28 19.14
N ILE A 24 30.09 23.54 18.89
CA ILE A 24 28.86 23.88 18.17
C ILE A 24 28.92 23.36 16.73
N ASP A 25 30.04 23.58 16.04
CA ASP A 25 30.23 23.12 14.66
C ASP A 25 30.17 21.58 14.57
N SER A 26 30.81 20.89 15.52
CA SER A 26 30.72 19.43 15.64
C SER A 26 29.29 18.93 15.88
N ASN A 27 28.52 19.61 16.75
CA ASN A 27 27.12 19.28 16.99
C ASN A 27 26.24 19.50 15.75
N ILE A 28 26.52 20.54 14.96
CA ILE A 28 25.78 20.82 13.72
C ILE A 28 26.03 19.70 12.70
N GLU A 29 27.29 19.27 12.53
CA GLU A 29 27.62 18.15 11.64
C GLU A 29 26.98 16.84 12.12
N GLN A 30 27.02 16.56 13.43
CA GLN A 30 26.38 15.38 13.99
C GLN A 30 24.86 15.39 13.76
N ARG A 31 24.20 16.55 13.97
CA ARG A 31 22.75 16.71 13.69
C ARG A 31 22.42 16.49 12.22
N LYS A 32 23.29 16.89 11.28
CA LYS A 32 23.09 16.62 9.85
C LYS A 32 23.12 15.13 9.56
N VAL A 33 24.07 14.40 10.15
CA VAL A 33 24.17 12.94 10.00
C VAL A 33 22.93 12.24 10.57
N GLU A 34 22.51 12.62 11.77
CA GLU A 34 21.30 12.08 12.42
C GLU A 34 20.04 12.42 11.61
N ALA A 35 19.94 13.60 11.01
CA ALA A 35 18.83 13.97 10.15
C ALA A 35 18.73 13.07 8.91
N ILE A 36 19.86 12.76 8.25
CA ILE A 36 19.89 11.83 7.10
C ILE A 36 19.39 10.44 7.51
N GLN A 37 19.79 9.95 8.69
CA GLN A 37 19.32 8.67 9.21
C GLN A 37 17.81 8.70 9.49
N ALA A 38 17.31 9.78 10.08
CA ALA A 38 15.88 9.97 10.33
C ALA A 38 15.09 10.01 9.02
N GLU A 39 15.57 10.71 8.00
CA GLU A 39 14.96 10.75 6.67
C GLU A 39 14.87 9.35 6.02
N ALA A 40 15.92 8.52 6.18
CA ALA A 40 15.92 7.15 5.69
C ALA A 40 14.82 6.30 6.37
N ILE A 41 14.71 6.39 7.69
CA ILE A 41 13.66 5.69 8.47
C ILE A 41 12.27 6.15 8.02
N VAL A 42 12.06 7.47 7.90
CA VAL A 42 10.77 8.01 7.45
C VAL A 42 10.42 7.52 6.05
N SER A 43 11.39 7.46 5.15
CA SER A 43 11.20 6.96 3.78
C SER A 43 10.78 5.49 3.76
N GLU A 44 11.48 4.64 4.52
CA GLU A 44 11.17 3.22 4.65
C GLU A 44 9.77 2.99 5.23
N GLU A 45 9.45 3.64 6.35
CA GLU A 45 8.15 3.50 7.02
C GLU A 45 7.01 4.07 6.17
N SER A 46 7.25 5.15 5.43
CA SER A 46 6.27 5.69 4.48
C SER A 46 5.98 4.69 3.35
N ALA A 47 7.01 4.01 2.83
CA ALA A 47 6.82 2.97 1.81
C ALA A 47 6.06 1.75 2.35
N SER A 48 6.37 1.33 3.58
CA SER A 48 5.66 0.27 4.31
C SER A 48 4.19 0.62 4.51
N PHE A 49 3.90 1.82 5.01
CA PHE A 49 2.55 2.34 5.22
C PHE A 49 1.74 2.38 3.92
N MET A 50 2.32 2.86 2.83
CA MET A 50 1.63 2.90 1.53
C MET A 50 1.34 1.49 1.00
N THR A 51 2.20 0.52 1.28
CA THR A 51 1.97 -0.90 0.94
C THR A 51 0.82 -1.48 1.76
N TRP A 52 0.79 -1.22 3.06
CA TRP A 52 -0.31 -1.59 3.93
C TRP A 52 -1.63 -0.94 3.50
N LEU A 53 -1.64 0.36 3.18
CA LEU A 53 -2.82 1.07 2.71
C LEU A 53 -3.40 0.48 1.42
N ARG A 54 -2.53 0.11 0.45
CA ARG A 54 -2.95 -0.59 -0.78
C ARG A 54 -3.56 -1.96 -0.49
N SER A 55 -3.06 -2.67 0.52
CA SER A 55 -3.62 -3.97 0.91
C SER A 55 -5.07 -3.87 1.39
N LEU A 56 -5.45 -2.77 2.05
CA LEU A 56 -6.81 -2.52 2.49
C LEU A 56 -7.77 -2.30 1.31
N GLN A 57 -7.33 -1.57 0.27
CA GLN A 57 -8.14 -1.34 -0.93
C GLN A 57 -8.50 -2.64 -1.68
N ALA A 58 -7.60 -3.63 -1.63
CA ALA A 58 -7.87 -4.94 -2.22
C ALA A 58 -9.03 -5.67 -1.50
N VAL A 59 -9.13 -5.53 -0.18
CA VAL A 59 -10.20 -6.17 0.62
C VAL A 59 -11.58 -5.64 0.23
N ASP A 60 -11.73 -4.32 0.16
CA ASP A 60 -13.01 -3.69 -0.23
C ASP A 60 -13.37 -4.05 -1.68
N SER A 61 -12.39 -4.01 -2.58
CA SER A 61 -12.60 -4.41 -3.99
C SER A 61 -13.05 -5.87 -4.12
N ILE A 62 -12.47 -6.79 -3.34
CA ILE A 62 -12.87 -8.21 -3.31
C ILE A 62 -14.30 -8.35 -2.78
N ARG A 63 -14.65 -7.61 -1.73
CA ARG A 63 -15.99 -7.64 -1.14
C ARG A 63 -17.04 -7.16 -2.15
N ASP A 64 -16.78 -6.04 -2.81
CA ASP A 64 -17.68 -5.46 -3.80
C ASP A 64 -17.84 -6.38 -5.02
N TYR A 65 -16.74 -6.95 -5.50
CA TYR A 65 -16.80 -7.93 -6.59
C TYR A 65 -17.64 -9.15 -6.21
N ARG A 66 -17.46 -9.72 -5.01
CA ARG A 66 -18.27 -10.86 -4.53
C ARG A 66 -19.75 -10.51 -4.38
N LYS A 67 -20.05 -9.29 -3.94
CA LYS A 67 -21.43 -8.79 -3.85
C LYS A 67 -22.06 -8.72 -5.24
N SER A 68 -21.39 -8.07 -6.19
CA SER A 68 -21.85 -7.96 -7.58
C SER A 68 -22.03 -9.34 -8.25
N ALA A 69 -21.10 -10.26 -8.02
CA ALA A 69 -21.18 -11.63 -8.54
C ALA A 69 -22.43 -12.37 -8.03
N ASN A 70 -22.77 -12.21 -6.74
CA ASN A 70 -23.99 -12.80 -6.19
C ASN A 70 -25.25 -12.15 -6.76
N GLU A 71 -25.28 -10.82 -6.93
CA GLU A 71 -26.42 -10.12 -7.55
C GLU A 71 -26.67 -10.62 -8.97
N ILE A 72 -25.60 -10.79 -9.78
CA ILE A 72 -25.68 -11.36 -11.13
C ILE A 72 -26.22 -12.80 -11.09
N ARG A 73 -25.75 -13.62 -10.15
CA ARG A 73 -26.21 -15.01 -9.99
C ARG A 73 -27.71 -15.05 -9.71
N GLU A 74 -28.18 -14.28 -8.74
CA GLU A 74 -29.60 -14.24 -8.37
C GLU A 74 -30.49 -13.75 -9.51
N GLU A 75 -30.05 -12.72 -10.23
CA GLU A 75 -30.78 -12.19 -11.39
C GLU A 75 -30.96 -13.26 -12.49
N LEU A 76 -29.86 -13.92 -12.87
CA LEU A 76 -29.88 -14.94 -13.91
C LEU A 76 -30.66 -16.18 -13.47
N LEU A 77 -30.49 -16.61 -12.21
CA LEU A 77 -31.22 -17.75 -11.64
C LEU A 77 -32.72 -17.49 -11.64
N SER A 78 -33.15 -16.32 -11.18
CA SER A 78 -34.57 -15.94 -11.16
C SER A 78 -35.19 -15.98 -12.56
N LYS A 79 -34.51 -15.42 -13.57
CA LYS A 79 -34.94 -15.47 -14.98
C LYS A 79 -35.02 -16.89 -15.53
N SER A 80 -34.04 -17.74 -15.19
CA SER A 80 -34.04 -19.15 -15.58
C SER A 80 -35.19 -19.91 -14.93
N LEU A 81 -35.45 -19.71 -13.64
CA LEU A 81 -36.58 -20.33 -12.94
C LEU A 81 -37.93 -19.91 -13.53
N GLN A 82 -38.09 -18.63 -13.87
CA GLN A 82 -39.30 -18.14 -14.56
C GLN A 82 -39.47 -18.80 -15.93
N SER A 83 -38.39 -18.95 -16.69
CA SER A 83 -38.42 -19.63 -18.00
C SER A 83 -38.82 -21.10 -17.88
N LEU A 84 -38.28 -21.79 -16.87
CA LEU A 84 -38.65 -23.19 -16.57
C LEU A 84 -40.12 -23.31 -16.17
N ALA A 85 -40.61 -22.41 -15.31
CA ALA A 85 -42.02 -22.38 -14.91
C ALA A 85 -42.96 -22.10 -16.10
N ALA A 86 -42.48 -21.37 -17.12
CA ALA A 86 -43.19 -21.13 -18.37
C ALA A 86 -43.10 -22.29 -19.37
N GLY A 87 -42.44 -23.40 -19.02
CA GLY A 87 -42.36 -24.60 -19.86
C GLY A 87 -41.21 -24.60 -20.88
N ALA A 88 -40.22 -23.71 -20.73
CA ALA A 88 -39.02 -23.76 -21.57
C ALA A 88 -38.23 -25.06 -21.34
N ASP A 89 -37.52 -25.51 -22.39
CA ASP A 89 -36.66 -26.69 -22.32
C ASP A 89 -35.59 -26.56 -21.21
N PRO A 90 -35.59 -27.44 -20.19
CA PRO A 90 -34.66 -27.34 -19.08
C PRO A 90 -33.19 -27.39 -19.49
N GLU A 91 -32.84 -28.23 -20.48
CA GLU A 91 -31.45 -28.36 -20.90
C GLU A 91 -30.95 -27.05 -21.51
N LYS A 92 -31.74 -26.46 -22.41
CA LYS A 92 -31.41 -25.15 -23.00
C LYS A 92 -31.28 -24.05 -21.95
N VAL A 93 -32.23 -23.96 -21.00
CA VAL A 93 -32.21 -22.93 -19.96
C VAL A 93 -30.96 -23.05 -19.07
N LEU A 94 -30.59 -24.27 -18.67
CA LEU A 94 -29.40 -24.50 -17.85
C LEU A 94 -28.10 -24.20 -18.60
N ARG A 95 -28.00 -24.58 -19.87
CA ARG A 95 -26.84 -24.24 -20.72
C ARG A 95 -26.69 -22.73 -20.88
N GLU A 96 -27.80 -22.02 -21.12
CA GLU A 96 -27.78 -20.56 -21.22
C GLU A 96 -27.39 -19.89 -19.90
N LEU A 97 -27.94 -20.34 -18.76
CA LEU A 97 -27.58 -19.85 -17.43
C LEU A 97 -26.08 -20.00 -17.19
N SER A 98 -25.54 -21.20 -17.41
CA SER A 98 -24.12 -21.53 -17.22
C SER A 98 -23.23 -20.61 -18.05
N ASN A 99 -23.53 -20.45 -19.35
CA ASN A 99 -22.74 -19.62 -20.25
C ASN A 99 -22.80 -18.13 -19.85
N LYS A 100 -24.01 -17.61 -19.57
CA LYS A 100 -24.21 -16.19 -19.22
C LYS A 100 -23.54 -15.86 -17.89
N LEU A 101 -23.67 -16.74 -16.89
CA LEU A 101 -23.04 -16.56 -15.58
C LEU A 101 -21.52 -16.55 -15.71
N THR A 102 -20.96 -17.55 -16.39
CA THR A 102 -19.51 -17.66 -16.61
C THR A 102 -18.97 -16.40 -17.28
N ASN A 103 -19.57 -15.99 -18.40
CA ASN A 103 -19.12 -14.82 -19.15
C ASN A 103 -19.19 -13.53 -18.33
N LYS A 104 -20.26 -13.33 -17.54
CA LYS A 104 -20.39 -12.14 -16.69
C LYS A 104 -19.36 -12.12 -15.55
N LEU A 105 -19.08 -13.27 -14.94
CA LEU A 105 -18.11 -13.35 -13.85
C LEU A 105 -16.67 -13.15 -14.33
N ILE A 106 -16.27 -13.75 -15.45
CA ILE A 106 -14.87 -13.71 -15.90
C ILE A 106 -14.48 -12.37 -16.54
N HIS A 107 -15.43 -11.57 -17.01
CA HIS A 107 -15.13 -10.37 -17.80
C HIS A 107 -14.30 -9.33 -17.02
N ALA A 108 -14.73 -8.97 -15.81
CA ALA A 108 -14.03 -7.97 -15.01
C ALA A 108 -12.64 -8.44 -14.53
N PRO A 109 -12.46 -9.65 -13.94
CA PRO A 109 -11.15 -10.16 -13.57
C PRO A 109 -10.20 -10.31 -14.76
N THR A 110 -10.67 -10.81 -15.91
CA THR A 110 -9.83 -10.97 -17.11
C THR A 110 -9.28 -9.62 -17.59
N ARG A 111 -10.12 -8.58 -17.61
CA ARG A 111 -9.67 -7.22 -17.96
C ARG A 111 -8.70 -6.64 -16.94
N ALA A 112 -8.90 -6.89 -15.65
CA ALA A 112 -7.98 -6.44 -14.61
C ALA A 112 -6.60 -7.11 -14.76
N LEU A 113 -6.56 -8.41 -15.03
CA LEU A 113 -5.32 -9.16 -15.28
C LEU A 113 -4.58 -8.63 -16.53
N GLN A 114 -5.30 -8.36 -17.62
CA GLN A 114 -4.72 -7.77 -18.84
C GLN A 114 -4.12 -6.39 -18.56
N SER A 115 -4.87 -5.51 -17.88
CA SER A 115 -4.38 -4.17 -17.52
C SER A 115 -3.17 -4.21 -16.59
N ALA A 116 -3.09 -5.15 -15.65
CA ALA A 116 -1.95 -5.31 -14.76
C ALA A 116 -0.69 -5.80 -15.53
N ALA A 117 -0.88 -6.69 -16.50
CA ALA A 117 0.20 -7.18 -17.37
C ALA A 117 0.76 -6.05 -18.27
N GLU A 118 -0.10 -5.19 -18.83
CA GLU A 118 0.30 -4.05 -19.67
C GLU A 118 1.07 -2.96 -18.89
N GLN A 119 0.77 -2.79 -17.60
CA GLN A 119 1.43 -1.81 -16.73
C GLN A 119 2.75 -2.31 -16.12
N GLY A 120 3.18 -3.54 -16.43
CA GLY A 120 4.45 -4.09 -15.94
C GLY A 120 4.46 -4.40 -14.44
N GLU A 121 3.29 -4.64 -13.81
CA GLU A 121 3.19 -5.07 -12.42
C GLU A 121 2.80 -6.57 -12.31
N PRO A 122 3.72 -7.51 -12.60
CA PRO A 122 3.44 -8.94 -12.55
C PRO A 122 3.15 -9.46 -11.12
N ALA A 123 3.53 -8.72 -10.08
CA ALA A 123 3.34 -9.12 -8.68
C ALA A 123 1.87 -9.07 -8.19
N LYS A 124 0.93 -8.58 -9.01
CA LYS A 124 -0.52 -8.61 -8.72
C LYS A 124 -1.25 -9.84 -9.30
N LEU A 125 -0.52 -10.78 -9.92
CA LEU A 125 -1.08 -11.92 -10.66
C LEU A 125 -1.23 -13.21 -9.84
N THR A 126 -0.87 -13.20 -8.55
CA THR A 126 -0.98 -14.34 -7.61
C THR A 126 -1.38 -13.84 -6.25
#